data_AF-V7EDN8-F1
#
_entry.id   AF-V7EDN8-F1
#
_cell.length_a   1.000
_cell.length_b   1.000
_cell.length_c   1.000
_cell.angle_alpha   90.00
_cell.angle_beta   90.00
_cell.angle_gamma   90.00
#
_symmetry.space_group_name_H-M   'P 1'
#
loop_
_entity.id
_entity.type
_entity.pdbx_description
1 polymer ?
#
loop_
_entity_poly.entity_id
_entity_poly.type
_entity_poly.pdbx_seq_one_letter_code
_entity_poly.pdbx_strand_id
1 'polypeptide(L)'
;MQRPDDLDELLAAARDHAPAPSDALMARVLADALAEQPAPRPAVAVVAQAGVLSRLASVFGGMGALAGMGTAAAAGLLIGYVQPSGLDLLGDAVLGAPVETVELVPDVATLLAGGE
;
A
#
# COMPACT_ATOMS: atom_id res chain seq x y z
N MET A 1 -22.96 -9.75 -36.35
CA MET A 1 -22.00 -9.39 -35.28
C MET A 1 -22.75 -9.52 -33.98
N GLN A 2 -22.58 -10.63 -33.26
CA GLN A 2 -23.13 -10.79 -31.91
C GLN A 2 -22.36 -9.85 -30.97
N ARG A 3 -23.06 -9.13 -30.09
CA ARG A 3 -22.42 -8.21 -29.14
C ARG A 3 -21.82 -9.01 -27.98
N PRO A 4 -20.74 -8.53 -27.36
CA PRO A 4 -20.13 -9.19 -26.20
C PRO A 4 -21.14 -9.42 -25.06
N ASP A 5 -22.09 -8.50 -24.86
CA ASP A 5 -23.14 -8.60 -23.84
C ASP A 5 -24.04 -9.84 -24.04
N ASP A 6 -24.33 -10.20 -25.30
CA ASP A 6 -25.14 -11.38 -25.63
C ASP A 6 -24.41 -12.69 -25.26
N LEU A 7 -23.07 -12.69 -25.32
CA LEU A 7 -22.26 -13.87 -24.98
C LEU A 7 -22.17 -14.05 -23.47
N ASP A 8 -22.05 -12.97 -22.72
CA ASP A 8 -21.98 -13.03 -21.26
C ASP A 8 -23.28 -13.59 -20.66
N GLU A 9 -24.44 -13.22 -21.21
CA GLU A 9 -25.74 -13.79 -20.82
C GLU A 9 -25.83 -15.30 -21.13
N LEU A 10 -25.38 -15.72 -22.32
CA LEU A 10 -25.36 -17.14 -22.70
C LEU A 10 -24.40 -17.96 -21.83
N LEU A 11 -23.23 -17.41 -21.48
CA LEU A 11 -22.27 -18.04 -20.59
C LEU A 11 -22.78 -18.12 -19.15
N ALA A 12 -23.52 -17.10 -18.68
CA ALA A 12 -24.18 -17.13 -17.39
C ALA A 12 -25.21 -18.27 -17.32
N ALA A 13 -26.09 -18.38 -18.32
CA ALA A 13 -27.08 -19.46 -18.40
C ALA A 13 -26.44 -20.86 -18.48
N ALA A 14 -25.29 -20.99 -19.15
CA ALA A 14 -24.56 -22.24 -19.27
C ALA A 14 -23.92 -22.72 -17.95
N ARG A 15 -23.55 -21.79 -17.05
CA ARG A 15 -22.98 -22.14 -15.73
C ARG A 15 -24.00 -22.84 -14.84
N ASP A 16 -25.26 -22.41 -14.89
CA ASP A 16 -26.35 -22.98 -14.08
C ASP A 16 -26.71 -24.41 -14.51
N HIS A 17 -26.35 -24.80 -15.74
CA HIS A 17 -26.67 -26.10 -16.33
C HIS A 17 -25.42 -26.91 -16.70
N ALA A 18 -24.33 -26.75 -15.96
CA ALA A 18 -23.09 -27.48 -16.24
C ALA A 18 -23.29 -29.01 -16.03
N PRO A 19 -23.31 -29.84 -17.10
CA PRO A 19 -23.42 -31.28 -16.93
C PRO A 19 -22.12 -31.83 -16.33
N ALA A 20 -22.26 -32.82 -15.46
CA ALA A 20 -21.09 -33.52 -14.92
C ALA A 20 -20.31 -34.20 -16.06
N PRO A 21 -18.98 -34.05 -16.13
CA PRO A 21 -18.16 -34.76 -17.10
C PRO A 21 -18.22 -36.27 -16.82
N SER A 22 -18.19 -37.08 -17.87
CA SER A 22 -18.14 -38.54 -17.72
C SER A 22 -16.85 -38.99 -17.04
N ASP A 23 -16.91 -40.07 -16.25
CA ASP A 23 -15.73 -40.63 -15.57
C ASP A 23 -14.60 -40.99 -16.54
N ALA A 24 -14.93 -41.51 -17.72
CA ALA A 24 -13.95 -41.85 -18.75
C ALA A 24 -13.19 -40.62 -19.28
N LEU A 25 -13.88 -39.49 -19.44
CA LEU A 25 -13.25 -38.22 -19.81
C LEU A 25 -12.34 -37.74 -18.68
N MET A 26 -12.82 -37.79 -17.43
CA MET A 26 -12.05 -37.35 -16.27
C MET A 26 -10.76 -38.17 -16.10
N ALA A 27 -10.84 -39.50 -16.27
CA ALA A 27 -9.69 -40.38 -16.22
C ALA A 27 -8.62 -40.03 -17.27
N ARG A 28 -9.04 -39.68 -18.49
CA ARG A 28 -8.12 -39.24 -19.56
C ARG A 28 -7.48 -37.90 -19.25
N VAL A 29 -8.27 -36.92 -18.81
CA VAL A 29 -7.77 -35.59 -18.42
C VAL A 29 -6.72 -35.72 -17.31
N LEU A 30 -6.96 -36.56 -16.30
CA LEU A 30 -6.00 -36.79 -15.22
C LEU A 30 -4.73 -37.47 -15.70
N ALA A 31 -4.83 -38.44 -16.62
CA ALA A 31 -3.66 -39.09 -17.20
C ALA A 31 -2.79 -38.10 -18.00
N ASP A 32 -3.42 -37.25 -18.81
CA ASP A 32 -2.72 -36.21 -19.58
C ASP A 32 -2.09 -35.17 -18.66
N ALA A 33 -2.82 -34.71 -17.63
CA ALA A 33 -2.30 -33.75 -16.66
C ALA A 33 -1.08 -34.28 -15.90
N LEU A 34 -1.06 -35.58 -15.56
CA LEU A 34 0.09 -36.23 -14.94
C LEU A 34 1.28 -36.32 -15.89
N ALA A 35 1.05 -36.60 -17.17
CA ALA A 35 2.11 -36.67 -18.19
C ALA A 35 2.78 -35.31 -18.43
N GLU A 36 2.00 -34.22 -18.36
CA GLU A 36 2.47 -32.84 -18.57
C GLU A 36 2.96 -32.16 -17.28
N GLN A 37 3.04 -32.87 -16.14
CA GLN A 37 3.58 -32.27 -14.93
C GLN A 37 5.06 -31.90 -15.14
N PRO A 38 5.44 -30.63 -14.93
CA PRO A 38 6.84 -30.24 -15.00
C PRO A 38 7.64 -31.03 -13.97
N ALA A 39 8.74 -31.65 -14.40
CA ALA A 39 9.68 -32.24 -13.46
C ALA A 39 10.15 -31.16 -12.48
N PRO A 40 10.15 -31.42 -11.15
CA PRO A 40 10.63 -30.45 -10.17
C PRO A 40 12.10 -30.15 -10.48
N ARG A 41 12.35 -28.97 -11.03
CA ARG A 41 13.69 -28.47 -11.25
C ARG A 41 14.19 -28.00 -9.89
N PRO A 42 15.36 -28.48 -9.41
CA PRO A 42 15.90 -27.96 -8.17
C PRO A 42 16.07 -26.45 -8.32
N ALA A 43 15.33 -25.69 -7.52
CA ALA A 43 15.47 -24.25 -7.48
C ALA A 43 16.87 -23.95 -6.93
N VAL A 44 17.72 -23.35 -7.74
CA VAL A 44 18.97 -22.76 -7.24
C VAL A 44 18.55 -21.58 -6.38
N ALA A 45 18.58 -21.76 -5.07
CA ALA A 45 18.28 -20.69 -4.14
C ALA A 45 19.40 -19.65 -4.24
N VAL A 46 19.13 -18.55 -4.96
CA VAL A 46 19.95 -17.35 -4.87
C VAL A 46 19.64 -16.74 -3.50
N VAL A 47 20.55 -16.92 -2.54
CA VAL A 47 20.45 -16.25 -1.25
C VAL A 47 20.76 -14.78 -1.49
N ALA A 48 19.73 -13.99 -1.80
CA ALA A 48 19.85 -12.54 -1.86
C ALA A 48 20.18 -12.05 -0.44
N GLN A 49 21.31 -11.37 -0.27
CA GLN A 49 21.63 -10.73 0.99
C GLN A 49 20.58 -9.66 1.27
N ALA A 50 19.77 -9.86 2.31
CA ALA A 50 18.75 -8.90 2.71
C ALA A 50 19.43 -7.57 3.09
N GLY A 51 19.15 -6.51 2.30
CA GLY A 51 19.62 -5.16 2.59
C GLY A 51 19.04 -4.60 3.89
N VAL A 52 19.59 -3.49 4.37
CA VAL A 52 19.20 -2.86 5.65
C VAL A 52 17.69 -2.57 5.72
N LEU A 53 17.09 -2.05 4.63
CA LEU A 53 15.65 -1.80 4.56
C LEU A 53 14.81 -3.09 4.64
N SER A 54 15.29 -4.20 4.07
CA SER A 54 14.59 -5.48 4.17
C SER A 54 14.62 -6.02 5.60
N ARG A 55 15.71 -5.79 6.33
CA ARG A 55 15.80 -6.12 7.75
C ARG A 55 14.87 -5.25 8.59
N LEU A 56 14.83 -3.94 8.38
CA LEU A 56 13.86 -3.09 9.07
C LEU A 56 12.41 -3.50 8.73
N ALA A 57 12.10 -3.78 7.47
CA ALA A 57 10.80 -4.30 7.06
C ALA A 57 10.44 -5.57 7.84
N SER A 58 11.36 -6.52 8.00
CA SER A 58 11.09 -7.74 8.77
C SER A 58 10.73 -7.49 10.24
N VAL A 59 11.23 -6.41 10.84
CA VAL A 59 10.91 -6.02 12.23
C VAL A 59 9.53 -5.35 12.31
N PHE A 60 9.18 -4.53 11.33
CA PHE A 60 7.96 -3.71 11.35
C PHE A 60 6.75 -4.33 10.64
N GLY A 61 6.85 -5.58 10.16
CA GLY A 61 5.74 -6.30 9.52
C GLY A 61 5.71 -6.25 7.98
N GLY A 62 6.81 -5.83 7.35
CA GLY A 62 7.04 -5.90 5.91
C GLY A 62 7.35 -4.55 5.27
N MET A 63 7.58 -4.57 3.94
CA MET A 63 7.88 -3.36 3.17
C MET A 63 6.71 -2.35 3.16
N GLY A 64 5.46 -2.84 3.27
CA GLY A 64 4.28 -1.96 3.36
C GLY A 64 4.27 -1.09 4.61
N ALA A 65 4.65 -1.66 5.77
CA ALA A 65 4.73 -0.90 7.02
C ALA A 65 5.86 0.15 6.97
N LEU A 66 7.02 -0.20 6.42
CA LEU A 66 8.11 0.76 6.19
C LEU A 66 7.72 1.89 5.23
N ALA A 67 7.00 1.59 4.15
CA ALA A 67 6.50 2.59 3.23
C ALA A 67 5.55 3.57 3.94
N GLY A 68 4.60 3.06 4.74
CA GLY A 68 3.69 3.90 5.52
C GLY A 68 4.41 4.81 6.51
N MET A 69 5.40 4.29 7.25
CA MET A 69 6.23 5.10 8.15
C MET A 69 7.02 6.18 7.42
N GLY A 70 7.64 5.83 6.28
CA GLY A 70 8.38 6.80 5.46
C GLY A 70 7.46 7.90 4.93
N THR A 71 6.26 7.55 4.46
CA THR A 71 5.27 8.53 4.01
C THR A 71 4.77 9.42 5.16
N ALA A 72 4.53 8.86 6.35
CA ALA A 72 4.13 9.64 7.52
C ALA A 72 5.22 10.64 7.94
N ALA A 73 6.50 10.23 7.94
CA ALA A 73 7.63 11.11 8.22
C ALA A 73 7.75 12.23 7.18
N ALA A 74 7.62 11.90 5.89
CA ALA A 74 7.64 12.90 4.82
C ALA A 74 6.45 13.87 4.92
N ALA A 75 5.25 13.38 5.27
CA ALA A 75 4.08 14.21 5.50
C ALA A 75 4.29 15.15 6.70
N GLY A 76 4.84 14.65 7.81
CA GLY A 76 5.20 15.47 8.97
C GLY A 76 6.21 16.57 8.62
N LEU A 77 7.21 16.26 7.81
CA LEU A 77 8.17 17.25 7.30
C LEU A 77 7.51 18.28 6.39
N LEU A 78 6.64 17.86 5.48
CA LEU A 78 5.88 18.76 4.61
C LEU A 78 5.01 19.72 5.42
N ILE A 79 4.27 19.20 6.40
CA ILE A 79 3.41 19.99 7.28
C ILE A 79 4.23 20.96 8.14
N GLY A 80 5.38 20.52 8.67
CA GLY A 80 6.24 21.36 9.52
C GLY A 80 7.06 22.41 8.77
N TYR A 81 7.42 22.13 7.51
CA TYR A 81 8.27 23.02 6.71
C TYR A 81 7.47 24.15 6.03
N VAL A 82 6.27 23.86 5.55
CA VAL A 82 5.40 24.89 4.98
C VAL A 82 4.74 25.62 6.14
N GLN A 83 5.16 26.85 6.47
CA GLN A 83 4.32 27.73 7.29
C GLN A 83 2.97 27.88 6.56
N PRO A 84 1.87 27.29 7.05
CA PRO A 84 0.69 27.15 6.24
C PRO A 84 -0.11 28.44 6.31
N SER A 85 -0.18 29.17 5.19
CA SER A 85 -1.28 30.12 4.94
C SER A 85 -2.66 29.44 5.04
N GLY A 86 -2.71 28.10 4.96
CA GLY A 86 -3.89 27.29 5.23
C GLY A 86 -4.26 27.16 6.72
N LEU A 87 -3.37 27.46 7.67
CA LEU A 87 -3.74 27.50 9.10
C LEU A 87 -4.66 28.67 9.40
N ASP A 88 -4.52 29.79 8.70
CA ASP A 88 -5.44 30.92 8.83
C ASP A 88 -6.86 30.53 8.40
N LEU A 89 -6.98 29.81 7.27
CA LEU A 89 -8.27 29.30 6.78
C LEU A 89 -8.88 28.25 7.72
N LEU A 90 -8.06 27.36 8.28
CA LEU A 90 -8.51 26.34 9.22
C LEU A 90 -8.87 26.95 10.59
N GLY A 91 -8.13 27.95 11.05
CA GLY A 91 -8.41 28.71 12.27
C GLY A 91 -9.72 29.49 12.15
N ASP A 92 -9.93 30.18 11.05
CA ASP A 92 -11.19 30.90 10.80
C ASP A 92 -12.37 29.91 10.68
N ALA A 93 -12.19 28.77 10.01
CA ALA A 93 -13.25 27.78 9.83
C ALA A 93 -13.59 26.95 11.09
N VAL A 94 -12.61 26.65 11.96
CA VAL A 94 -12.80 25.76 13.13
C VAL A 94 -12.92 26.55 14.43
N LEU A 95 -12.16 27.62 14.60
CA LEU A 95 -12.09 28.41 15.83
C LEU A 95 -12.88 29.74 15.71
N GLY A 96 -13.23 30.17 14.49
CA GLY A 96 -13.98 31.42 14.25
C GLY A 96 -13.20 32.68 14.60
N ALA A 97 -11.87 32.57 14.74
CA ALA A 97 -10.98 33.65 15.11
C ALA A 97 -9.61 33.46 14.43
N PRO A 98 -8.92 34.57 14.08
CA PRO A 98 -7.57 34.50 13.54
C PRO A 98 -6.62 33.86 14.55
N VAL A 99 -5.70 33.02 14.06
CA VAL A 99 -4.69 32.37 14.87
C VAL A 99 -3.63 33.42 15.25
N GLU A 100 -3.74 33.98 16.45
CA GLU A 100 -2.71 34.86 17.00
C GLU A 100 -1.56 34.05 17.58
N THR A 101 -0.38 34.18 16.99
CA THR A 101 0.85 33.59 17.54
C THR A 101 1.33 34.46 18.70
N VAL A 102 1.22 33.94 19.92
CA VAL A 102 1.79 34.58 21.11
C VAL A 102 3.19 34.03 21.36
N GLU A 103 4.19 34.87 21.15
CA GLU A 103 5.58 34.56 21.49
C GLU A 103 5.74 34.54 23.02
N LEU A 104 5.81 33.33 23.59
CA LEU A 104 5.93 33.12 25.04
C LEU A 104 7.39 33.03 25.51
N VAL A 105 8.34 32.91 24.57
CA VAL A 105 9.77 32.77 24.87
C VAL A 105 10.48 34.07 24.52
N PRO A 106 11.24 34.66 25.46
CA PRO A 106 12.03 35.85 25.18
C PRO A 106 13.09 35.54 24.11
N ASP A 107 13.33 36.51 23.22
CA ASP A 107 14.28 36.36 22.12
C ASP A 107 15.67 35.98 22.62
N VAL A 108 16.42 35.22 21.82
CA VAL A 108 17.75 34.74 22.17
C VAL A 108 18.71 35.90 22.48
N ALA A 109 18.55 37.07 21.85
CA ALA A 109 19.35 38.24 22.19
C ALA A 109 19.02 38.77 23.59
N THR A 110 17.76 38.70 24.01
CA THR A 110 17.36 39.11 25.37
C THR A 110 17.80 38.12 26.44
N LEU A 111 17.85 36.83 26.12
CA LEU A 111 18.42 35.79 27.00
C LEU A 111 19.94 35.94 27.14
N LEU A 112 20.64 36.31 26.08
CA LEU A 112 22.08 36.56 26.11
C LEU A 112 22.46 37.91 26.73
N ALA A 113 21.57 38.91 26.65
CA ALA A 113 21.77 40.23 27.23
C ALA A 113 21.47 40.29 28.75
N GLY A 114 20.73 39.33 29.30
CA GLY A 114 20.41 39.24 30.74
C GLY A 114 21.45 38.52 31.61
N GLY A 115 22.63 38.23 31.05
CA GLY A 115 23.70 37.47 31.71
C GLY A 115 24.79 38.29 32.39
N GLU A 116 24.64 39.62 32.51
CA GLU A 116 25.55 40.52 33.25
C GLU A 116 24.93 40.99 34.57
#